data_AF-J4GN47-F1
#
_entry.id   AF-J4GN47-F1
#
_cell.length_a   1.000
_cell.length_b   1.000
_cell.length_c   1.000
_cell.angle_alpha   90.00
_cell.angle_beta   90.00
_cell.angle_gamma   90.00
#
_symmetry.space_group_name_H-M   'P 1'
#
loop_
_entity.id
_entity.type
_entity.pdbx_description
1 polymer ?
#
loop_
_entity_poly.entity_id
_entity_poly.type
_entity_poly.pdbx_seq_one_letter_code
_entity_poly.pdbx_strand_id
1 'polypeptide(L)'
;MELLKEFEESSVDDDMMLDEEEEETDGSDLAHRLHGLDLDLIPPDELWNALTPAERDRFLKTIQDPDGDLAQQLLSSEELEKARIEPWWEAPVELESDDAWTSSTKGSTGLPAKKYGTSPKIMHIPASLVRSSLEPGKTPLLLYNLCSVVIVYAYLTRYFSISPISVIEKSEREEGHRIITQLLPFLTDRKSTVVHSSLSGAITDLWSRFTTGQMSSAFFAILLSDAAKLIRPLSVSLISSPSSTPSDGLSGDYSDLNSHPSANILQVLSDLSGMFDEPTHADDISMSSVPVPRASHALKHSHTKHKLTFYAAHTLSVPNLLLRALADEIAVRAGRVARENTYFKDDKSTERARGGNSSSHIARTGGSRIEEVNE
;
A
#
# COMPACT_ATOMS: atom_id res chain seq x y z
N MET A 1 35.07 42.40 -40.03
CA MET A 1 34.43 41.88 -38.81
C MET A 1 33.42 42.91 -38.32
N GLU A 2 32.46 43.27 -39.18
CA GLU A 2 31.41 44.25 -38.86
C GLU A 2 30.03 43.57 -38.95
N LEU A 3 29.87 42.61 -39.87
CA LEU A 3 28.69 41.73 -39.96
C LEU A 3 28.51 40.76 -38.78
N LEU A 4 29.57 40.49 -38.00
CA LEU A 4 29.45 39.74 -36.74
C LEU A 4 29.11 40.63 -35.54
N LYS A 5 29.25 41.95 -35.69
CA LYS A 5 28.93 42.92 -34.64
C LYS A 5 27.45 43.31 -34.68
N GLU A 6 26.85 43.39 -35.88
CA GLU A 6 25.40 43.62 -36.05
C GLU A 6 24.53 42.44 -35.57
N PHE A 7 25.06 41.21 -35.50
CA PHE A 7 24.32 40.05 -35.01
C PHE A 7 24.34 39.90 -33.48
N GLU A 8 25.29 40.56 -32.81
CA GLU A 8 25.37 40.57 -31.34
C GLU A 8 24.62 41.78 -30.75
N GLU A 9 24.50 42.87 -31.50
CA GLU A 9 23.78 44.09 -31.08
C GLU A 9 22.26 44.01 -31.32
N SER A 10 21.77 43.04 -32.11
CA SER A 10 20.33 42.84 -32.38
C SER A 10 19.65 41.76 -31.51
N SER A 11 20.38 41.05 -30.65
CA SER A 11 19.82 40.02 -29.76
C SER A 11 19.64 40.46 -28.31
N VAL A 12 19.99 41.71 -27.97
CA VAL A 12 19.93 42.23 -26.59
C VAL A 12 18.66 43.05 -26.31
N ASP A 13 17.91 43.47 -27.33
CA ASP A 13 16.74 44.35 -27.18
C ASP A 13 15.38 43.64 -27.15
N ASP A 14 15.32 42.30 -27.20
CA ASP A 14 14.06 41.53 -27.23
C ASP A 14 13.77 40.72 -25.95
N ASP A 15 14.54 40.95 -24.87
CA ASP A 15 14.43 40.18 -23.61
C ASP A 15 14.02 41.04 -22.38
N MET A 16 13.46 42.24 -22.64
CA MET A 16 12.90 43.13 -21.60
C MET A 16 11.37 43.16 -21.56
N MET A 17 10.71 42.14 -22.14
CA MET A 17 9.28 41.88 -22.01
C MET A 17 9.06 40.59 -21.22
N LEU A 18 9.73 40.47 -20.07
CA LEU A 18 9.28 39.56 -19.03
C LEU A 18 7.95 40.11 -18.54
N ASP A 19 6.85 39.47 -18.97
CA ASP A 19 5.55 39.50 -18.33
C ASP A 19 5.77 39.42 -16.81
N GLU A 20 5.68 40.57 -16.14
CA GLU A 20 5.52 40.67 -14.70
C GLU A 20 4.17 40.03 -14.35
N GLU A 21 4.20 38.72 -14.12
CA GLU A 21 3.47 38.00 -13.08
C GLU A 21 2.22 38.71 -12.51
N GLU A 22 1.15 38.83 -13.30
CA GLU A 22 -0.22 39.00 -12.80
C GLU A 22 -0.82 37.64 -12.34
N GLU A 23 -0.03 36.79 -11.65
CA GLU A 23 -0.50 35.47 -11.23
C GLU A 23 -1.22 35.45 -9.85
N GLU A 24 -1.32 36.58 -9.14
CA GLU A 24 -1.91 36.60 -7.79
C GLU A 24 -3.38 37.05 -7.68
N THR A 25 -4.02 37.55 -8.75
CA THR A 25 -5.38 38.12 -8.65
C THR A 25 -6.54 37.15 -8.86
N ASP A 26 -6.32 36.02 -9.54
CA ASP A 26 -7.42 35.12 -9.96
C ASP A 26 -7.90 34.15 -8.86
N GLY A 27 -7.12 33.96 -7.79
CA GLY A 27 -7.51 33.06 -6.69
C GLY A 27 -8.78 33.52 -5.94
N SER A 28 -9.06 34.83 -5.96
CA SER A 28 -10.24 35.40 -5.31
C SER A 28 -11.53 35.18 -6.13
N ASP A 29 -11.44 35.15 -7.46
CA ASP A 29 -12.59 34.93 -8.34
C ASP A 29 -13.10 33.49 -8.22
N LEU A 30 -12.19 32.52 -8.19
CA LEU A 30 -12.56 31.11 -8.03
C LEU A 30 -13.29 30.85 -6.71
N ALA A 31 -12.77 31.38 -5.60
CA ALA A 31 -13.40 31.25 -4.28
C ALA A 31 -14.82 31.84 -4.27
N HIS A 32 -15.02 32.98 -4.95
CA HIS A 32 -16.34 33.59 -5.10
C HIS A 32 -17.30 32.77 -5.96
N ARG A 33 -16.82 32.17 -7.07
CA ARG A 33 -17.64 31.31 -7.94
C ARG A 33 -18.04 30.00 -7.25
N LEU A 34 -17.19 29.47 -6.38
CA LEU A 34 -17.45 28.25 -5.61
C LEU A 34 -18.22 28.48 -4.30
N HIS A 35 -18.35 29.73 -3.82
CA HIS A 35 -18.90 30.07 -2.49
C HIS A 35 -20.35 29.64 -2.23
N GLY A 36 -21.11 29.24 -3.24
CA GLY A 36 -22.50 28.77 -3.11
C GLY A 36 -22.74 27.34 -3.57
N LEU A 37 -21.68 26.63 -3.95
CA LEU A 37 -21.75 25.28 -4.50
C LEU A 37 -21.51 24.26 -3.39
N ASP A 38 -22.47 23.35 -3.21
CA ASP A 38 -22.31 22.21 -2.30
C ASP A 38 -21.45 21.15 -2.98
N LEU A 39 -20.17 21.12 -2.64
CA LEU A 39 -19.16 20.25 -3.25
C LEU A 39 -19.49 18.75 -3.10
N ASP A 40 -20.28 18.39 -2.08
CA ASP A 40 -20.64 16.99 -1.79
C ASP A 40 -21.82 16.49 -2.65
N LEU A 41 -22.61 17.41 -3.21
CA LEU A 41 -23.82 17.08 -3.98
C LEU A 41 -23.71 17.42 -5.46
N ILE A 42 -22.68 18.17 -5.85
CA ILE A 42 -22.52 18.64 -7.22
C ILE A 42 -21.93 17.54 -8.13
N PRO A 43 -22.53 17.30 -9.30
CA PRO A 43 -21.97 16.37 -10.27
C PRO A 43 -20.62 16.89 -10.79
N PRO A 44 -19.64 16.01 -11.06
CA PRO A 44 -18.29 16.40 -11.47
C PRO A 44 -18.26 17.33 -12.69
N ASP A 45 -19.18 17.14 -13.63
CA ASP A 45 -19.28 17.95 -14.85
C ASP A 45 -19.65 19.41 -14.56
N GLU A 46 -20.44 19.67 -13.52
CA GLU A 46 -20.86 21.03 -13.14
C GLU A 46 -19.72 21.76 -12.43
N LEU A 47 -18.96 21.06 -11.58
CA LEU A 47 -17.72 21.59 -10.99
C LEU A 47 -16.69 21.93 -12.08
N TRP A 48 -16.52 21.04 -13.06
CA TRP A 48 -15.63 21.27 -14.19
C TRP A 48 -16.08 22.47 -15.02
N ASN A 49 -17.39 22.62 -15.22
CA ASN A 49 -17.94 23.74 -15.98
C ASN A 49 -17.86 25.08 -15.24
N ALA A 50 -17.82 25.05 -13.90
CA ALA A 50 -17.63 26.23 -13.09
C ALA A 50 -16.20 26.79 -13.19
N LEU A 51 -15.21 26.00 -13.62
CA LEU A 51 -13.82 26.44 -13.83
C LEU A 51 -13.66 27.22 -15.15
N THR A 52 -12.80 28.25 -15.17
CA THR A 52 -12.43 28.93 -16.42
C THR A 52 -11.59 28.00 -17.31
N PRO A 53 -11.51 28.24 -18.64
CA PRO A 53 -10.65 27.45 -19.51
C PRO A 53 -9.18 27.43 -19.06
N ALA A 54 -8.67 28.57 -18.56
CA ALA A 54 -7.30 28.68 -18.06
C ALA A 54 -7.08 27.83 -16.79
N GLU A 55 -8.02 27.83 -15.85
CA GLU A 55 -7.97 26.99 -14.65
C GLU A 55 -8.04 25.50 -14.99
N ARG A 56 -8.89 25.11 -15.96
CA ARG A 56 -8.97 23.73 -16.45
C ARG A 56 -7.66 23.26 -17.06
N ASP A 57 -7.03 24.10 -17.89
CA ASP A 57 -5.73 23.80 -18.48
C ASP A 57 -4.64 23.70 -17.41
N ARG A 58 -4.65 24.59 -16.42
CA ARG A 58 -3.73 24.52 -15.27
C ARG A 58 -3.91 23.22 -14.49
N PHE A 59 -5.16 22.80 -14.24
CA PHE A 59 -5.46 21.53 -13.58
C PHE A 59 -5.02 20.32 -14.41
N LEU A 60 -5.32 20.29 -15.72
CA LEU A 60 -4.89 19.21 -16.62
C LEU A 60 -3.36 19.12 -16.72
N LYS A 61 -2.67 20.26 -16.77
CA LYS A 61 -1.21 20.31 -16.73
C LYS A 61 -0.65 19.75 -15.42
N THR A 62 -1.31 20.07 -14.30
CA THR A 62 -0.97 19.53 -12.98
C THR A 62 -1.18 18.02 -12.89
N ILE A 63 -2.23 17.47 -13.51
CA ILE A 63 -2.46 16.03 -13.58
C ILE A 63 -1.44 15.33 -14.50
N GLN A 64 -1.04 15.96 -15.59
CA GLN A 64 -0.07 15.40 -16.53
C GLN A 64 1.36 15.41 -15.99
N ASP A 65 1.67 16.33 -15.08
CA ASP A 65 2.96 16.45 -14.41
C ASP A 65 2.82 16.36 -12.88
N PRO A 66 2.73 15.13 -12.33
CA PRO A 66 2.59 14.91 -10.89
C PRO A 66 3.83 15.34 -10.09
N ASP A 67 4.98 15.52 -10.75
CA ASP A 67 6.23 15.96 -10.13
C ASP A 67 6.35 17.50 -10.10
N GLY A 68 5.44 18.23 -10.74
CA GLY A 68 5.41 19.69 -10.75
C GLY A 68 5.05 20.29 -9.38
N ASP A 69 5.56 21.48 -9.08
CA ASP A 69 5.42 22.14 -7.76
C ASP A 69 3.97 22.25 -7.29
N LEU A 70 3.05 22.62 -8.20
CA LEU A 70 1.63 22.73 -7.88
C LEU A 70 0.99 21.37 -7.56
N ALA A 71 1.36 20.31 -8.29
CA ALA A 71 0.88 18.96 -8.02
C ALA A 71 1.37 18.50 -6.65
N GLN A 72 2.65 18.73 -6.35
CA GLN A 72 3.24 18.43 -5.05
C GLN A 72 2.60 19.22 -3.91
N GLN A 73 2.27 20.50 -4.14
CA GLN A 73 1.56 21.32 -3.17
C GLN A 73 0.15 20.77 -2.87
N LEU A 74 -0.60 20.38 -3.89
CA LEU A 74 -1.92 19.77 -3.73
C LEU A 74 -1.84 18.40 -3.05
N LEU A 75 -0.86 17.58 -3.42
CA LEU A 75 -0.61 16.27 -2.81
C LEU A 75 -0.10 16.39 -1.36
N SER A 76 0.46 17.53 -0.98
CA SER A 76 0.92 17.84 0.38
C SER A 76 -0.08 18.71 1.16
N SER A 77 -1.31 18.87 0.65
CA SER A 77 -2.34 19.68 1.31
C SER A 77 -2.80 19.05 2.63
N GLU A 78 -3.06 19.90 3.63
CA GLU A 78 -3.51 19.47 4.95
C GLU A 78 -4.86 18.75 4.87
N GLU A 79 -5.72 19.15 3.93
CA GLU A 79 -7.02 18.51 3.67
C GLU A 79 -6.85 17.06 3.21
N LEU A 80 -5.91 16.81 2.29
CA LEU A 80 -5.63 15.46 1.82
C LEU A 80 -5.01 14.60 2.93
N GLU A 81 -4.11 15.18 3.73
CA GLU A 81 -3.56 14.50 4.91
C GLU A 81 -4.65 14.16 5.94
N LYS A 82 -5.65 15.03 6.14
CA LYS A 82 -6.80 14.79 7.02
C LYS A 82 -7.79 13.77 6.48
N ALA A 83 -7.88 13.63 5.15
CA ALA A 83 -8.73 12.65 4.49
C ALA A 83 -8.08 11.26 4.46
N ARG A 84 -6.75 11.21 4.46
CA ARG A 84 -5.99 9.96 4.43
C ARG A 84 -6.24 9.11 5.68
N ILE A 85 -6.64 7.86 5.45
CA ILE A 85 -6.79 6.84 6.49
C ILE A 85 -5.50 6.02 6.50
N GLU A 86 -4.77 6.08 7.61
CA GLU A 86 -3.59 5.24 7.80
C GLU A 86 -4.00 3.80 8.14
N PRO A 87 -3.15 2.80 7.82
CA PRO A 87 -3.44 1.42 8.14
C PRO A 87 -3.73 1.20 9.62
N TRP A 88 -4.73 0.35 9.94
CA TRP A 88 -5.13 0.06 11.33
C TRP A 88 -3.97 -0.42 12.22
N TRP A 89 -2.96 -1.09 11.65
CA TRP A 89 -1.79 -1.58 12.39
C TRP A 89 -0.74 -0.51 12.72
N GLU A 90 -0.94 0.73 12.24
CA GLU A 90 -0.14 1.88 12.64
C GLU A 90 -0.77 2.67 13.79
N ALA A 91 -1.98 2.30 14.21
CA ALA A 91 -2.66 2.93 15.32
C ALA A 91 -1.82 2.79 16.62
N PRO A 92 -1.63 3.87 17.39
CA PRO A 92 -1.03 3.78 18.71
C PRO A 92 -1.85 2.89 19.63
N VAL A 93 -1.21 1.90 20.25
CA VAL A 93 -1.84 0.90 21.15
C VAL A 93 -2.60 1.56 22.32
N GLU A 94 -2.25 2.78 22.71
CA GLU A 94 -2.85 3.51 23.83
C GLU A 94 -4.24 4.11 23.52
N LEU A 95 -4.69 4.10 22.26
CA LEU A 95 -5.93 4.77 21.83
C LEU A 95 -7.13 3.83 21.62
N GLU A 96 -6.99 2.52 21.84
CA GLU A 96 -8.05 1.53 21.59
C GLU A 96 -9.16 1.49 22.67
N SER A 97 -9.21 2.45 23.60
CA SER A 97 -10.37 2.55 24.49
C SER A 97 -11.59 3.05 23.69
N ASP A 98 -12.55 2.14 23.46
CA ASP A 98 -13.79 2.28 22.66
C ASP A 98 -14.65 3.53 22.92
N ASP A 99 -14.35 4.34 23.94
CA ASP A 99 -15.09 5.56 24.29
C ASP A 99 -14.54 6.85 23.63
N ALA A 100 -13.49 6.78 22.82
CA ALA A 100 -12.75 7.96 22.37
C ALA A 100 -13.32 8.71 21.15
N TRP A 101 -14.37 8.22 20.47
CA TRP A 101 -14.88 8.89 19.26
C TRP A 101 -15.63 10.22 19.53
N THR A 102 -15.95 10.55 20.80
CA THR A 102 -16.77 11.74 21.11
C THR A 102 -16.11 12.81 21.98
N SER A 103 -14.89 12.59 22.46
CA SER A 103 -14.26 13.54 23.39
C SER A 103 -12.94 14.07 22.84
N SER A 104 -13.06 15.15 22.06
CA SER A 104 -11.96 16.05 21.71
C SER A 104 -11.29 16.57 23.00
N THR A 105 -10.33 15.81 23.49
CA THR A 105 -9.53 16.19 24.65
C THR A 105 -8.53 17.24 24.18
N LYS A 106 -8.96 18.51 24.28
CA LYS A 106 -8.19 19.71 23.97
C LYS A 106 -6.94 19.76 24.87
N GLY A 107 -5.80 19.21 24.45
CA GLY A 107 -4.62 19.23 25.32
C GLY A 107 -3.26 18.92 24.70
N SER A 108 -3.14 18.12 23.64
CA SER A 108 -1.82 17.74 23.10
C SER A 108 -1.48 18.49 21.81
N THR A 109 -0.53 19.43 21.92
CA THR A 109 0.42 19.85 20.87
C THR A 109 -0.05 19.71 19.42
N GLY A 110 -0.82 20.69 18.92
CA GLY A 110 -0.94 21.23 17.55
C GLY A 110 -0.74 20.42 16.27
N LEU A 111 -0.47 19.12 16.30
CA LEU A 111 -0.31 18.28 15.12
C LEU A 111 -1.68 17.71 14.73
N PRO A 112 -2.01 17.69 13.43
CA PRO A 112 -3.25 17.10 12.96
C PRO A 112 -3.32 15.62 13.40
N ALA A 113 -4.42 15.25 14.05
CA ALA A 113 -4.64 13.89 14.51
C ALA A 113 -4.77 12.96 13.29
N LYS A 114 -3.81 12.05 13.10
CA LYS A 114 -3.87 11.04 12.06
C LYS A 114 -5.11 10.15 12.28
N LYS A 115 -5.86 9.91 11.21
CA LYS A 115 -6.97 8.94 11.23
C LYS A 115 -6.42 7.57 10.88
N TYR A 116 -6.86 6.57 11.64
CA TYR A 116 -6.47 5.18 11.43
C TYR A 116 -7.70 4.35 11.07
N GLY A 117 -7.49 3.32 10.26
CA GLY A 117 -8.52 2.32 9.98
C GLY A 117 -8.97 1.56 11.22
N THR A 118 -10.16 0.96 11.15
CA THR A 118 -10.64 0.06 12.19
C THR A 118 -10.00 -1.33 12.04
N SER A 119 -9.68 -1.97 13.17
CA SER A 119 -9.10 -3.31 13.16
C SER A 119 -10.13 -4.34 12.65
N PRO A 120 -9.79 -5.19 11.66
CA PRO A 120 -10.72 -6.18 11.12
C PRO A 120 -11.13 -7.23 12.15
N LYS A 121 -12.39 -7.69 12.07
CA LYS A 121 -12.86 -8.80 12.90
C LYS A 121 -12.22 -10.12 12.46
N ILE A 122 -11.74 -10.91 13.43
CA ILE A 122 -11.19 -12.25 13.16
C ILE A 122 -12.32 -13.21 12.72
N MET A 123 -12.10 -13.90 11.61
CA MET A 123 -13.02 -14.89 11.03
C MET A 123 -13.06 -16.16 11.89
N HIS A 124 -14.15 -16.91 11.77
CA HIS A 124 -14.28 -18.20 12.44
C HIS A 124 -13.32 -19.24 11.83
N ILE A 125 -12.49 -19.86 12.68
CA ILE A 125 -11.51 -20.88 12.28
C ILE A 125 -11.95 -22.23 12.85
N PRO A 126 -12.33 -23.22 12.01
CA PRO A 126 -12.72 -24.53 12.50
C PRO A 126 -11.60 -25.24 13.27
N ALA A 127 -11.90 -25.70 14.50
CA ALA A 127 -10.96 -26.41 15.37
C ALA A 127 -10.31 -27.65 14.72
N SER A 128 -11.04 -28.31 13.80
CA SER A 128 -10.55 -29.47 13.05
C SER A 128 -9.39 -29.14 12.11
N LEU A 129 -9.32 -27.92 11.59
CA LEU A 129 -8.24 -27.48 10.71
C LEU A 129 -6.95 -27.18 11.48
N VAL A 130 -7.07 -26.65 12.71
CA VAL A 130 -5.91 -26.31 13.56
C VAL A 130 -5.12 -27.56 13.94
N ARG A 131 -5.81 -28.69 14.18
CA ARG A 131 -5.16 -29.96 14.55
C ARG A 131 -4.48 -30.66 13.37
N SER A 132 -4.98 -30.46 12.15
CA SER A 132 -4.53 -31.17 10.95
C SER A 132 -3.27 -30.58 10.32
N SER A 133 -2.84 -29.39 10.75
CA SER A 133 -1.77 -28.63 10.08
C SER A 133 -0.34 -29.03 10.50
N LEU A 134 -0.18 -29.86 11.53
CA LEU A 134 1.13 -30.36 11.97
C LEU A 134 1.58 -31.59 11.16
N GLU A 135 1.80 -31.43 9.84
CA GLU A 135 2.63 -32.39 9.11
C GLU A 135 4.11 -32.03 9.33
N PRO A 136 4.93 -32.92 9.93
CA PRO A 136 6.35 -32.66 10.17
C PRO A 136 7.07 -32.29 8.87
N GLY A 137 7.76 -31.15 8.85
CA GLY A 137 8.61 -30.71 7.73
C GLY A 137 7.96 -29.79 6.70
N LYS A 138 6.62 -29.67 6.65
CA LYS A 138 5.94 -28.72 5.74
C LYS A 138 5.68 -27.35 6.37
N THR A 139 5.70 -27.27 7.69
CA THR A 139 5.38 -26.05 8.45
C THR A 139 6.20 -24.82 8.04
N PRO A 140 7.53 -24.89 7.85
CA PRO A 140 8.30 -23.69 7.49
C PRO A 140 8.00 -23.16 6.08
N LEU A 141 7.53 -24.02 5.17
CA LEU A 141 7.39 -23.66 3.76
C LEU A 141 6.15 -22.78 3.52
N LEU A 142 5.03 -23.09 4.19
CA LEU A 142 3.80 -22.32 4.06
C LEU A 142 3.89 -20.92 4.69
N LEU A 143 4.83 -20.70 5.61
CA LEU A 143 5.11 -19.39 6.18
C LEU A 143 5.59 -18.38 5.15
N TYR A 144 6.33 -18.82 4.13
CA TYR A 144 6.78 -17.93 3.06
C TYR A 144 5.64 -17.52 2.12
N ASN A 145 4.69 -18.43 1.86
CA ASN A 145 3.45 -18.06 1.17
C ASN A 145 2.60 -17.09 2.00
N LEU A 146 2.48 -17.34 3.31
CA LEU A 146 1.80 -16.44 4.24
C LEU A 146 2.45 -15.04 4.22
N CYS A 147 3.78 -14.96 4.19
CA CYS A 147 4.50 -13.69 4.02
C CYS A 147 4.06 -12.95 2.75
N SER A 148 4.00 -13.63 1.59
CA SER A 148 3.50 -13.03 0.35
C SER A 148 2.05 -12.51 0.51
N VAL A 149 1.18 -13.25 1.19
CA VAL A 149 -0.20 -12.81 1.47
C VAL A 149 -0.22 -11.52 2.28
N VAL A 150 0.59 -11.43 3.35
CA VAL A 150 0.63 -10.24 4.21
C VAL A 150 1.26 -9.04 3.49
N ILE A 151 2.29 -9.23 2.66
CA ILE A 151 2.86 -8.14 1.84
C ILE A 151 1.81 -7.60 0.87
N VAL A 152 1.04 -8.46 0.22
CA VAL A 152 -0.03 -8.03 -0.70
C VAL A 152 -1.17 -7.35 0.05
N TYR A 153 -1.50 -7.80 1.25
CA TYR A 153 -2.45 -7.10 2.10
C TYR A 153 -2.01 -5.67 2.44
N ALA A 154 -0.76 -5.52 2.86
CA ALA A 154 -0.17 -4.20 3.13
C ALA A 154 -0.18 -3.32 1.87
N TYR A 155 0.12 -3.92 0.71
CA TYR A 155 0.06 -3.25 -0.58
C TYR A 155 -1.34 -2.74 -0.89
N LEU A 156 -2.37 -3.58 -0.81
CA LEU A 156 -3.76 -3.20 -1.10
C LEU A 156 -4.25 -2.10 -0.16
N THR A 157 -3.99 -2.24 1.14
CA THR A 157 -4.40 -1.24 2.15
C THR A 157 -3.81 0.13 1.81
N ARG A 158 -2.52 0.19 1.44
CA ARG A 158 -1.86 1.45 1.07
C ARG A 158 -2.24 1.94 -0.33
N TYR A 159 -2.47 1.03 -1.27
CA TYR A 159 -2.83 1.36 -2.65
C TYR A 159 -4.22 2.00 -2.72
N PHE A 160 -5.19 1.44 -2.01
CA PHE A 160 -6.54 2.00 -1.93
C PHE A 160 -6.68 3.08 -0.86
N SER A 161 -5.72 3.23 0.05
CA SER A 161 -5.86 4.10 1.24
C SER A 161 -7.12 3.79 2.06
N ILE A 162 -7.52 2.51 2.07
CA ILE A 162 -8.71 2.00 2.77
C ILE A 162 -8.25 0.97 3.79
N SER A 163 -8.76 1.09 5.01
CA SER A 163 -8.45 0.19 6.10
C SER A 163 -9.68 0.06 7.01
N PRO A 164 -10.32 -1.12 7.10
CA PRO A 164 -9.94 -2.43 6.55
C PRO A 164 -10.35 -2.61 5.07
N ILE A 165 -9.67 -3.48 4.31
CA ILE A 165 -9.92 -3.63 2.85
C ILE A 165 -11.25 -4.32 2.53
N SER A 166 -11.86 -5.02 3.49
CA SER A 166 -13.20 -5.59 3.35
C SER A 166 -14.29 -4.53 3.14
N VAL A 167 -14.03 -3.28 3.51
CA VAL A 167 -14.94 -2.14 3.33
C VAL A 167 -14.83 -1.52 1.92
N ILE A 168 -13.92 -2.02 1.08
CA ILE A 168 -13.72 -1.52 -0.28
C ILE A 168 -15.03 -1.49 -1.09
N GLU A 169 -15.24 -0.38 -1.81
CA GLU A 169 -16.39 -0.16 -2.66
C GLU A 169 -16.46 -1.19 -3.78
N LYS A 170 -17.67 -1.42 -4.32
CA LYS A 170 -17.88 -2.44 -5.35
C LYS A 170 -17.10 -2.16 -6.63
N SER A 171 -16.96 -0.89 -7.01
CA SER A 171 -16.18 -0.42 -8.17
C SER A 171 -14.71 -0.80 -8.06
N GLU A 172 -14.12 -0.60 -6.89
CA GLU A 172 -12.69 -0.85 -6.61
C GLU A 172 -12.40 -2.31 -6.25
N ARG A 173 -13.41 -3.05 -5.76
CA ARG A 173 -13.29 -4.46 -5.38
C ARG A 173 -12.81 -5.33 -6.54
N GLU A 174 -13.30 -5.08 -7.76
CA GLU A 174 -12.88 -5.83 -8.95
C GLU A 174 -11.39 -5.63 -9.23
N GLU A 175 -10.89 -4.41 -9.03
CA GLU A 175 -9.47 -4.09 -9.14
C GLU A 175 -8.64 -4.76 -8.03
N GLY A 176 -9.12 -4.72 -6.78
CA GLY A 176 -8.50 -5.47 -5.68
C GLY A 176 -8.41 -6.98 -5.98
N HIS A 177 -9.46 -7.57 -6.55
CA HIS A 177 -9.48 -8.98 -6.99
C HIS A 177 -8.48 -9.24 -8.12
N ARG A 178 -8.39 -8.32 -9.08
CA ARG A 178 -7.42 -8.39 -10.19
C ARG A 178 -5.98 -8.38 -9.66
N ILE A 179 -5.67 -7.45 -8.75
CA ILE A 179 -4.36 -7.33 -8.10
C ILE A 179 -4.04 -8.62 -7.32
N ILE A 180 -4.94 -9.13 -6.49
CA ILE A 180 -4.69 -10.39 -5.76
C ILE A 180 -4.49 -11.55 -6.74
N THR A 181 -5.26 -11.62 -7.82
CA THR A 181 -5.13 -12.71 -8.79
C THR A 181 -3.77 -12.67 -9.49
N GLN A 182 -3.27 -11.48 -9.80
CA GLN A 182 -1.96 -11.27 -10.40
C GLN A 182 -0.82 -11.61 -9.43
N LEU A 183 -0.90 -11.08 -8.20
CA LEU A 183 0.18 -11.16 -7.22
C LEU A 183 0.20 -12.49 -6.45
N LEU A 184 -0.95 -13.13 -6.22
CA LEU A 184 -1.11 -14.35 -5.42
C LEU A 184 -1.88 -15.44 -6.19
N PRO A 185 -1.38 -15.95 -7.33
CA PRO A 185 -2.08 -17.01 -8.05
C PRO A 185 -2.21 -18.29 -7.22
N PHE A 186 -1.31 -18.54 -6.25
CA PHE A 186 -1.44 -19.69 -5.35
C PHE A 186 -2.66 -19.59 -4.43
N LEU A 187 -3.21 -18.39 -4.26
CA LEU A 187 -4.40 -18.15 -3.48
C LEU A 187 -5.66 -18.21 -4.36
N THR A 188 -5.61 -17.66 -5.58
CA THR A 188 -6.77 -17.50 -6.46
C THR A 188 -6.93 -18.62 -7.48
N ASP A 189 -5.86 -19.25 -7.95
CA ASP A 189 -5.95 -20.42 -8.82
C ASP A 189 -6.15 -21.68 -7.97
N ARG A 190 -7.25 -22.39 -8.23
CA ARG A 190 -7.59 -23.65 -7.59
C ARG A 190 -6.55 -24.74 -7.87
N LYS A 191 -5.87 -24.70 -9.02
CA LYS A 191 -4.87 -25.70 -9.43
C LYS A 191 -3.46 -25.36 -8.98
N SER A 192 -3.23 -24.14 -8.49
CA SER A 192 -1.90 -23.73 -8.08
C SER A 192 -1.46 -24.47 -6.82
N THR A 193 -0.26 -25.03 -6.91
CA THR A 193 0.43 -25.80 -5.87
C THR A 193 1.75 -25.11 -5.46
N VAL A 194 1.89 -23.83 -5.82
CA VAL A 194 3.12 -23.07 -5.55
C VAL A 194 3.32 -22.94 -4.04
N VAL A 195 4.46 -23.44 -3.59
CA VAL A 195 4.96 -23.29 -2.22
C VAL A 195 6.36 -22.74 -2.31
N HIS A 196 6.60 -21.60 -1.68
CA HIS A 196 7.93 -20.99 -1.67
C HIS A 196 8.83 -21.75 -0.69
N SER A 197 10.09 -21.95 -1.08
CA SER A 197 11.08 -22.66 -0.26
C SER A 197 11.93 -21.75 0.63
N SER A 198 11.88 -20.44 0.39
CA SER A 198 12.62 -19.42 1.14
C SER A 198 11.92 -18.06 1.07
N LEU A 199 12.24 -17.18 2.01
CA LEU A 199 11.76 -15.80 2.02
C LEU A 199 12.24 -15.05 0.77
N SER A 200 13.50 -15.21 0.38
CA SER A 200 14.06 -14.59 -0.83
C SER A 200 13.34 -15.04 -2.10
N GLY A 201 12.93 -16.31 -2.17
CA GLY A 201 12.14 -16.84 -3.29
C GLY A 201 10.75 -16.22 -3.34
N ALA A 202 10.06 -16.13 -2.19
CA ALA A 202 8.74 -15.49 -2.09
C ALA A 202 8.78 -14.01 -2.48
N ILE A 203 9.76 -13.27 -1.97
CA ILE A 203 9.96 -11.85 -2.28
C ILE A 203 10.27 -11.63 -3.77
N THR A 204 11.18 -12.43 -4.34
CA THR A 204 11.56 -12.30 -5.75
C THR A 204 10.38 -12.62 -6.67
N ASP A 205 9.65 -13.71 -6.40
CA ASP A 205 8.45 -14.06 -7.16
C ASP A 205 7.41 -12.94 -7.07
N LEU A 206 7.12 -12.45 -5.87
CA LEU A 206 6.14 -11.39 -5.68
C LEU A 206 6.56 -10.08 -6.37
N TRP A 207 7.82 -9.67 -6.23
CA TRP A 207 8.38 -8.49 -6.90
C TRP A 207 8.22 -8.57 -8.41
N SER A 208 8.52 -9.73 -9.00
CA SER A 208 8.46 -9.94 -10.46
C SER A 208 7.04 -9.85 -11.05
N ARG A 209 6.02 -9.93 -10.20
CA ARG A 209 4.60 -9.87 -10.61
C ARG A 209 4.04 -8.45 -10.65
N PHE A 210 4.70 -7.48 -10.02
CA PHE A 210 4.31 -6.08 -10.18
C PHE A 210 4.61 -5.61 -11.60
N THR A 211 3.73 -4.76 -12.16
CA THR A 211 4.02 -4.16 -13.47
C THR A 211 5.17 -3.17 -13.33
N THR A 212 6.02 -3.10 -14.37
CA THR A 212 7.15 -2.16 -14.41
C THR A 212 6.69 -0.73 -14.09
N GLY A 213 7.36 -0.08 -13.14
CA GLY A 213 7.03 1.29 -12.71
C GLY A 213 5.97 1.39 -11.60
N GLN A 214 5.18 0.33 -11.35
CA GLN A 214 4.16 0.35 -10.28
C GLN A 214 4.77 0.21 -8.88
N MET A 215 5.93 -0.46 -8.77
CA MET A 215 6.59 -0.74 -7.50
C MET A 215 7.98 -0.12 -7.47
N SER A 216 8.20 0.79 -6.54
CA SER A 216 9.53 1.26 -6.19
C SER A 216 10.10 0.41 -5.06
N SER A 217 11.41 0.27 -5.01
CA SER A 217 12.11 -0.46 -3.94
C SER A 217 11.89 0.22 -2.58
N ALA A 218 11.73 1.55 -2.56
CA ALA A 218 11.46 2.28 -1.33
C ALA A 218 10.08 1.93 -0.78
N PHE A 219 9.07 1.93 -1.66
CA PHE A 219 7.72 1.54 -1.29
C PHE A 219 7.66 0.06 -0.87
N PHE A 220 8.33 -0.83 -1.60
CA PHE A 220 8.38 -2.24 -1.22
C PHE A 220 9.09 -2.49 0.11
N ALA A 221 10.11 -1.71 0.46
CA ALA A 221 10.73 -1.78 1.79
C ALA A 221 9.73 -1.42 2.90
N ILE A 222 8.83 -0.45 2.65
CA ILE A 222 7.72 -0.13 3.56
C ILE A 222 6.78 -1.34 3.68
N LEU A 223 6.39 -1.96 2.56
CA LEU A 223 5.53 -3.15 2.58
C LEU A 223 6.13 -4.33 3.34
N LEU A 224 7.45 -4.56 3.21
CA LEU A 224 8.15 -5.56 3.99
C LEU A 224 8.15 -5.20 5.49
N SER A 225 8.35 -3.93 5.83
CA SER A 225 8.26 -3.45 7.22
C SER A 225 6.86 -3.69 7.81
N ASP A 226 5.81 -3.39 7.05
CA ASP A 226 4.43 -3.65 7.46
C ASP A 226 4.18 -5.14 7.66
N ALA A 227 4.62 -5.97 6.72
CA ALA A 227 4.48 -7.41 6.84
C ALA A 227 5.22 -7.96 8.07
N ALA A 228 6.41 -7.45 8.38
CA ALA A 228 7.13 -7.80 9.59
C ALA A 228 6.37 -7.41 10.87
N LYS A 229 5.73 -6.23 10.90
CA LYS A 229 4.89 -5.80 12.04
C LYS A 229 3.66 -6.69 12.20
N LEU A 230 2.96 -6.97 11.11
CA LEU A 230 1.73 -7.78 11.10
C LEU A 230 1.99 -9.24 11.46
N ILE A 231 3.14 -9.80 11.06
CA ILE A 231 3.53 -11.19 11.37
C ILE A 231 4.06 -11.35 12.79
N ARG A 232 4.63 -10.29 13.37
CA ARG A 232 5.27 -10.37 14.69
C ARG A 232 4.23 -10.74 15.76
N PRO A 233 4.45 -11.86 16.49
CA PRO A 233 3.55 -12.20 17.58
C PRO A 233 3.60 -11.14 18.69
N LEU A 234 2.44 -10.81 19.23
CA LEU A 234 2.30 -9.92 20.39
C LEU A 234 3.12 -10.46 21.55
N SER A 235 3.85 -9.58 22.24
CA SER A 235 4.72 -9.94 23.37
C SER A 235 3.93 -10.17 24.65
N VAL A 236 2.74 -9.57 24.75
CA VAL A 236 1.86 -9.65 25.92
C VAL A 236 0.56 -10.27 25.45
N SER A 237 0.20 -11.41 26.04
CA SER A 237 -1.13 -12.01 25.92
C SER A 237 -1.84 -11.83 27.26
N LEU A 238 -3.06 -11.29 27.23
CA LEU A 238 -3.91 -11.27 28.41
C LEU A 238 -4.23 -12.72 28.80
N ILE A 239 -3.94 -13.07 30.05
CA ILE A 239 -4.32 -14.37 30.59
C ILE A 239 -5.79 -14.22 31.00
N SER A 240 -6.69 -14.66 30.12
CA SER A 240 -8.12 -14.70 30.43
C SER A 240 -8.30 -15.53 31.71
N SER A 241 -8.88 -14.92 32.74
CA SER A 241 -9.17 -15.62 33.99
C SER A 241 -10.10 -16.79 33.69
N PRO A 242 -9.81 -18.01 34.17
CA PRO A 242 -10.63 -19.17 33.87
C PRO A 242 -12.06 -18.91 34.32
N SER A 243 -12.99 -18.80 33.37
CA SER A 243 -14.40 -18.63 33.67
C SER A 243 -14.87 -19.88 34.43
N SER A 244 -15.52 -19.66 35.57
CA SER A 244 -15.80 -20.69 36.58
C SER A 244 -16.93 -21.65 36.19
N THR A 245 -17.32 -21.67 34.92
CA THR A 245 -18.41 -22.49 34.40
C THR A 245 -17.87 -23.72 33.69
N PRO A 246 -17.94 -24.92 34.31
CA PRO A 246 -17.59 -26.17 33.67
C PRO A 246 -18.66 -26.53 32.62
N SER A 247 -18.55 -25.96 31.42
CA SER A 247 -19.34 -26.38 30.26
C SER A 247 -18.62 -27.47 29.49
N ASP A 248 -19.36 -28.54 29.13
CA ASP A 248 -18.92 -29.79 28.48
C ASP A 248 -17.81 -29.66 27.40
N GLY A 249 -16.56 -29.82 27.86
CA GLY A 249 -15.62 -30.87 27.43
C GLY A 249 -15.02 -30.93 26.02
N LEU A 250 -15.63 -30.40 24.95
CA LEU A 250 -15.12 -30.69 23.58
C LEU A 250 -15.14 -29.53 22.57
N SER A 251 -15.81 -28.42 22.88
CA SER A 251 -15.70 -27.20 22.09
C SER A 251 -14.49 -26.43 22.58
N GLY A 252 -13.35 -26.58 21.90
CA GLY A 252 -12.17 -25.76 22.19
C GLY A 252 -12.58 -24.29 22.17
N ASP A 253 -12.45 -23.62 23.31
CA ASP A 253 -12.93 -22.27 23.54
C ASP A 253 -12.01 -21.27 22.82
N TYR A 254 -12.14 -21.18 21.49
CA TYR A 254 -11.49 -20.15 20.67
C TYR A 254 -12.19 -18.78 20.81
N SER A 255 -12.87 -18.55 21.93
CA SER A 255 -13.74 -17.37 22.12
C SER A 255 -12.97 -16.06 22.24
N ASP A 256 -11.65 -16.10 22.43
CA ASP A 256 -10.83 -14.90 22.45
C ASP A 256 -9.59 -15.00 21.53
N LEU A 257 -9.84 -15.10 20.22
CA LEU A 257 -8.79 -14.98 19.21
C LEU A 257 -8.17 -13.58 19.15
N ASN A 258 -8.84 -12.54 19.69
CA ASN A 258 -8.33 -11.17 19.69
C ASN A 258 -7.15 -11.02 20.65
N SER A 259 -7.17 -11.73 21.79
CA SER A 259 -6.04 -11.78 22.73
C SER A 259 -4.92 -12.76 22.31
N HIS A 260 -5.06 -13.45 21.18
CA HIS A 260 -4.08 -14.43 20.73
C HIS A 260 -2.77 -13.75 20.26
N PRO A 261 -1.56 -14.31 20.53
CA PRO A 261 -0.31 -13.71 20.08
C PRO A 261 -0.23 -13.44 18.57
N SER A 262 -0.93 -14.23 17.76
CA SER A 262 -0.99 -14.08 16.30
C SER A 262 -2.20 -13.28 15.78
N ALA A 263 -2.91 -12.54 16.64
CA ALA A 263 -4.15 -11.83 16.30
C ALA A 263 -4.01 -10.98 15.02
N ASN A 264 -2.94 -10.21 14.89
CA ASN A 264 -2.71 -9.34 13.73
C ASN A 264 -2.74 -10.12 12.39
N ILE A 265 -2.07 -11.26 12.30
CA ILE A 265 -2.10 -12.11 11.09
C ILE A 265 -3.51 -12.63 10.84
N LEU A 266 -4.22 -13.03 11.90
CA LEU A 266 -5.58 -13.55 11.77
C LEU A 266 -6.53 -12.45 11.25
N GLN A 267 -6.38 -11.21 11.72
CA GLN A 267 -7.14 -10.05 11.24
C GLN A 267 -6.85 -9.78 9.76
N VAL A 268 -5.59 -9.80 9.33
CA VAL A 268 -5.19 -9.69 7.91
C VAL A 268 -5.90 -10.74 7.05
N LEU A 269 -5.85 -12.00 7.45
CA LEU A 269 -6.45 -13.11 6.70
C LEU A 269 -7.98 -13.02 6.66
N SER A 270 -8.58 -12.52 7.74
CA SER A 270 -10.02 -12.33 7.86
C SER A 270 -10.51 -11.19 6.98
N ASP A 271 -9.78 -10.08 6.97
CA ASP A 271 -10.08 -8.91 6.14
C ASP A 271 -9.99 -9.24 4.65
N LEU A 272 -8.92 -9.92 4.24
CA LEU A 272 -8.78 -10.47 2.88
C LEU A 272 -9.93 -11.41 2.54
N SER A 273 -10.34 -12.27 3.47
CA SER A 273 -11.46 -13.20 3.26
C SER A 273 -12.78 -12.45 3.04
N GLY A 274 -13.00 -11.38 3.80
CA GLY A 274 -14.15 -10.49 3.69
C GLY A 274 -14.26 -9.80 2.32
N MET A 275 -13.12 -9.46 1.70
CA MET A 275 -13.10 -8.89 0.34
C MET A 275 -13.66 -9.87 -0.72
N PHE A 276 -13.67 -11.18 -0.44
CA PHE A 276 -14.24 -12.21 -1.29
C PHE A 276 -15.70 -12.57 -0.92
N ASP A 277 -16.31 -11.89 0.05
CA ASP A 277 -17.75 -11.97 0.31
C ASP A 277 -18.51 -11.31 -0.84
N GLU A 278 -19.38 -12.10 -1.48
CA GLU A 278 -20.38 -11.52 -2.37
C GLU A 278 -21.34 -10.71 -1.49
N PRO A 279 -21.61 -9.43 -1.83
CA PRO A 279 -22.60 -8.64 -1.11
C PRO A 279 -23.91 -9.41 -1.18
N THR A 280 -24.28 -10.00 -0.06
CA THR A 280 -25.54 -10.71 0.05
C THR A 280 -26.57 -9.61 -0.02
N HIS A 281 -27.22 -9.44 -1.18
CA HIS A 281 -28.30 -8.47 -1.38
C HIS A 281 -29.46 -8.85 -0.46
N ALA A 282 -29.34 -8.53 0.83
CA ALA A 282 -30.31 -8.83 1.86
C ALA A 282 -31.55 -7.92 1.75
N ASP A 283 -31.46 -6.83 0.97
CA ASP A 283 -32.54 -5.86 0.80
C ASP A 283 -33.38 -6.05 -0.46
N ASP A 284 -33.06 -7.01 -1.33
CA ASP A 284 -33.89 -7.30 -2.50
C ASP A 284 -34.96 -8.35 -2.16
N ILE A 285 -35.78 -8.04 -1.15
CA ILE A 285 -37.06 -8.73 -0.87
C ILE A 285 -38.06 -8.30 -1.95
N SER A 286 -37.76 -8.61 -3.21
CA SER A 286 -38.71 -8.48 -4.31
C SER A 286 -39.37 -9.84 -4.51
N MET A 287 -40.69 -9.86 -4.34
CA MET A 287 -41.60 -11.02 -4.37
C MET A 287 -41.69 -11.77 -5.72
N SER A 288 -40.62 -11.80 -6.52
CA SER A 288 -40.62 -12.50 -7.80
C SER A 288 -40.25 -13.97 -7.63
N SER A 289 -41.27 -14.82 -7.54
CA SER A 289 -41.23 -16.26 -7.31
C SER A 289 -40.69 -17.09 -8.49
N VAL A 290 -39.71 -16.60 -9.24
CA VAL A 290 -39.16 -17.30 -10.40
C VAL A 290 -37.72 -17.78 -10.11
N PRO A 291 -37.51 -19.09 -9.90
CA PRO A 291 -36.18 -19.65 -9.66
C PRO A 291 -35.39 -19.66 -10.98
N VAL A 292 -34.57 -18.63 -11.19
CA VAL A 292 -33.62 -18.58 -12.31
C VAL A 292 -32.29 -19.21 -11.87
N PRO A 293 -31.72 -20.17 -12.61
CA PRO A 293 -30.48 -20.85 -12.24
C PRO A 293 -29.25 -19.94 -12.43
N ARG A 294 -28.88 -19.17 -11.39
CA ARG A 294 -27.59 -18.45 -11.31
C ARG A 294 -26.52 -19.37 -10.70
N ALA A 295 -25.86 -20.19 -11.52
CA ALA A 295 -25.06 -21.32 -11.01
C ALA A 295 -23.53 -21.28 -11.21
N SER A 296 -22.91 -20.26 -11.81
CA SER A 296 -21.48 -20.37 -12.22
C SER A 296 -20.46 -19.45 -11.53
N HIS A 297 -20.86 -18.33 -10.92
CA HIS A 297 -19.89 -17.36 -10.37
C HIS A 297 -19.63 -17.52 -8.87
N ALA A 298 -20.67 -17.81 -8.06
CA ALA A 298 -20.53 -17.96 -6.60
C ALA A 298 -19.57 -19.07 -6.16
N LEU A 299 -19.33 -20.09 -7.01
CA LEU A 299 -18.42 -21.19 -6.70
C LEU A 299 -16.94 -20.79 -6.73
N LYS A 300 -16.57 -19.71 -7.44
CA LYS A 300 -15.15 -19.38 -7.69
C LYS A 300 -14.48 -18.69 -6.50
N HIS A 301 -15.17 -17.84 -5.74
CA HIS A 301 -14.55 -17.15 -4.61
C HIS A 301 -14.47 -18.01 -3.35
N SER A 302 -15.24 -19.10 -3.33
CA SER A 302 -15.29 -20.03 -2.22
C SER A 302 -13.92 -20.66 -1.93
N HIS A 303 -13.17 -21.16 -2.94
CA HIS A 303 -11.90 -21.85 -2.64
C HIS A 303 -10.83 -20.90 -2.09
N THR A 304 -10.83 -19.63 -2.48
CA THR A 304 -9.89 -18.62 -1.96
C THR A 304 -10.12 -18.39 -0.47
N LYS A 305 -11.37 -18.24 -0.04
CA LYS A 305 -11.71 -18.18 1.40
C LYS A 305 -11.30 -19.43 2.16
N HIS A 306 -11.50 -20.61 1.57
CA HIS A 306 -11.06 -21.86 2.20
C HIS A 306 -9.52 -21.90 2.35
N LYS A 307 -8.77 -21.41 1.35
CA LYS A 307 -7.30 -21.28 1.46
C LYS A 307 -6.89 -20.27 2.54
N LEU A 308 -7.55 -19.11 2.64
CA LEU A 308 -7.29 -18.14 3.71
C LEU A 308 -7.61 -18.71 5.10
N THR A 309 -8.74 -19.41 5.23
CA THR A 309 -9.13 -20.12 6.46
C THR A 309 -8.10 -21.19 6.82
N PHE A 310 -7.57 -21.91 5.84
CA PHE A 310 -6.48 -22.86 6.04
C PHE A 310 -5.19 -22.17 6.51
N TYR A 311 -4.80 -21.03 5.93
CA TYR A 311 -3.64 -20.25 6.41
C TYR A 311 -3.85 -19.72 7.83
N ALA A 312 -5.07 -19.35 8.20
CA ALA A 312 -5.38 -18.90 9.56
C ALA A 312 -5.28 -20.05 10.57
N ALA A 313 -5.83 -21.22 10.23
CA ALA A 313 -5.67 -22.43 11.02
C ALA A 313 -4.19 -22.83 11.14
N HIS A 314 -3.43 -22.75 10.04
CA HIS A 314 -2.00 -23.00 10.03
C HIS A 314 -1.25 -22.04 10.95
N THR A 315 -1.60 -20.75 10.94
CA THR A 315 -1.00 -19.72 11.80
C THR A 315 -1.17 -20.07 13.28
N LEU A 316 -2.35 -20.56 13.68
CA LEU A 316 -2.61 -21.02 15.05
C LEU A 316 -1.79 -22.26 15.45
N SER A 317 -1.37 -23.07 14.49
CA SER A 317 -0.54 -24.26 14.71
C SER A 317 0.96 -23.96 14.74
N VAL A 318 1.39 -22.79 14.26
CA VAL A 318 2.80 -22.44 14.14
C VAL A 318 3.34 -21.94 15.49
N PRO A 319 4.47 -22.47 15.98
CA PRO A 319 5.14 -21.93 17.15
C PRO A 319 5.47 -20.43 17.01
N ASN A 320 5.11 -19.62 18.00
CA ASN A 320 5.38 -18.17 18.02
C ASN A 320 6.85 -17.81 17.77
N LEU A 321 7.78 -18.69 18.17
CA LEU A 321 9.21 -18.49 17.93
C LEU A 321 9.55 -18.47 16.43
N LEU A 322 8.86 -19.28 15.63
CA LEU A 322 9.04 -19.29 14.16
C LEU A 322 8.42 -18.05 13.51
N LEU A 323 7.22 -17.63 13.95
CA LEU A 323 6.61 -16.39 13.46
C LEU A 323 7.48 -15.17 13.79
N ARG A 324 8.06 -15.13 15.01
CA ARG A 324 8.99 -14.07 15.41
C ARG A 324 10.27 -14.08 14.58
N ALA A 325 10.88 -15.26 14.38
CA ALA A 325 12.08 -15.39 13.54
C ALA A 325 11.81 -14.94 12.09
N LEU A 326 10.66 -15.30 11.53
CA LEU A 326 10.23 -14.83 10.21
C LEU A 326 10.06 -13.31 10.17
N ALA A 327 9.37 -12.72 11.17
CA ALA A 327 9.20 -11.28 11.26
C ALA A 327 10.54 -10.52 11.36
N ASP A 328 11.50 -11.06 12.11
CA ASP A 328 12.85 -10.49 12.21
C ASP A 328 13.61 -10.59 10.88
N GLU A 329 13.51 -11.73 10.18
CA GLU A 329 14.12 -11.92 8.86
C GLU A 329 13.55 -10.94 7.81
N ILE A 330 12.23 -10.75 7.80
CA ILE A 330 11.54 -9.79 6.92
C ILE A 330 12.01 -8.36 7.24
N ALA A 331 12.09 -7.98 8.52
CA ALA A 331 12.54 -6.65 8.94
C ALA A 331 13.99 -6.38 8.50
N VAL A 332 14.89 -7.35 8.64
CA VAL A 332 16.27 -7.24 8.13
C VAL A 332 16.28 -7.05 6.61
N ARG A 333 15.42 -7.76 5.88
CA ARG A 333 15.29 -7.62 4.42
C ARG A 333 14.75 -6.24 4.03
N ALA A 334 13.73 -5.73 4.73
CA ALA A 334 13.20 -4.38 4.55
C ALA A 334 14.33 -3.34 4.68
N GLY A 335 15.15 -3.44 5.73
CA GLY A 335 16.29 -2.54 5.93
C GLY A 335 17.41 -2.68 4.88
N ARG A 336 17.55 -3.83 4.22
CA ARG A 336 18.48 -3.98 3.08
C ARG A 336 17.93 -3.27 1.83
N VAL A 337 16.67 -3.53 1.49
CA VAL A 337 16.02 -2.90 0.31
C VAL A 337 15.94 -1.38 0.46
N ALA A 338 15.70 -0.87 1.67
CA ALA A 338 15.68 0.57 1.93
C ALA A 338 17.04 1.24 1.68
N ARG A 339 18.15 0.58 2.06
CA ARG A 339 19.52 1.10 1.87
C ARG A 339 19.99 1.05 0.43
N GLU A 340 19.55 0.06 -0.35
CA GLU A 340 19.88 -0.02 -1.77
C GLU A 340 19.39 1.24 -2.52
N ASN A 341 18.30 1.89 -2.08
CA ASN A 341 17.78 3.11 -2.70
C ASN A 341 18.58 4.37 -2.42
N THR A 342 19.22 4.47 -1.26
CA THR A 342 19.95 5.69 -0.90
C THR A 342 21.21 5.83 -1.74
N TYR A 343 21.89 4.71 -2.03
CA TYR A 343 23.11 4.71 -2.85
C TYR A 343 22.88 5.21 -4.28
N PHE A 344 21.74 4.91 -4.91
CA PHE A 344 21.44 5.37 -6.27
C PHE A 344 21.10 6.87 -6.36
N LYS A 345 20.64 7.50 -5.27
CA LYS A 345 20.36 8.94 -5.24
C LYS A 345 21.65 9.75 -5.16
N ASP A 346 22.59 9.33 -4.32
CA ASP A 346 23.83 10.07 -4.08
C ASP A 346 24.72 10.13 -5.34
N ASP A 347 24.79 9.05 -6.11
CA ASP A 347 25.67 8.96 -7.30
C ASP A 347 25.23 9.93 -8.41
N LYS A 348 23.91 10.08 -8.63
CA LYS A 348 23.34 11.03 -9.60
C LYS A 348 23.57 12.50 -9.22
N SER A 349 23.59 12.83 -7.93
CA SER A 349 23.91 14.19 -7.45
C SER A 349 25.38 14.54 -7.65
N THR A 350 26.31 13.58 -7.48
CA THR A 350 27.73 13.83 -7.72
C THR A 350 28.10 13.99 -9.19
N GLU A 351 27.39 13.31 -10.11
CA GLU A 351 27.63 13.45 -11.54
C GLU A 351 27.19 14.83 -12.08
N ARG A 352 26.07 15.37 -11.59
CA ARG A 352 25.63 16.74 -11.91
C ARG A 352 26.57 17.82 -11.36
N ALA A 353 27.19 17.58 -10.20
CA ALA A 353 28.14 18.53 -9.62
C ALA A 353 29.50 18.58 -10.36
N ARG A 354 29.87 17.53 -11.11
CA ARG A 354 31.14 17.46 -11.86
C ARG A 354 31.04 17.89 -13.33
N GLY A 355 29.84 17.96 -13.90
CA GLY A 355 29.64 18.33 -15.31
C GLY A 355 29.77 19.84 -15.64
N GLY A 356 29.91 20.72 -14.64
CA GLY A 356 29.85 22.17 -14.84
C GLY A 356 31.18 22.88 -15.17
N ASN A 357 32.34 22.21 -15.17
CA ASN A 357 33.62 22.93 -15.26
C ASN A 357 34.75 22.16 -15.97
N SER A 358 34.54 21.77 -17.23
CA SER A 358 35.64 21.28 -18.08
C SER A 358 35.43 21.64 -19.55
N SER A 359 35.56 22.94 -19.84
CA SER A 359 35.98 23.42 -21.16
C SER A 359 37.39 23.99 -21.02
N SER A 360 38.39 23.12 -21.02
CA SER A 360 39.79 23.51 -21.18
C SER A 360 40.55 22.45 -21.95
N HIS A 361 40.73 22.71 -23.25
CA HIS A 361 42.01 22.63 -23.94
C HIS A 361 43.01 21.57 -23.42
N ILE A 362 43.12 20.41 -24.10
CA ILE A 362 44.41 19.71 -24.17
C ILE A 362 44.67 19.25 -25.60
N ALA A 363 45.79 19.74 -26.11
CA ALA A 363 46.39 19.46 -27.38
C ALA A 363 47.05 18.08 -27.43
N ARG A 364 46.76 17.36 -28.51
CA ARG A 364 47.67 16.64 -29.41
C ARG A 364 49.18 16.64 -29.04
N THR A 365 49.67 15.50 -28.55
CA THR A 365 51.05 14.94 -28.69
C THR A 365 50.90 13.45 -28.32
N GLY A 366 51.25 12.41 -29.10
CA GLY A 366 52.39 12.22 -29.99
C GLY A 366 53.44 11.36 -29.27
N GLY A 367 53.55 10.05 -29.55
CA GLY A 367 54.74 9.25 -29.22
C GLY A 367 54.54 7.80 -28.75
N SER A 368 54.89 6.87 -29.65
CA SER A 368 55.43 5.49 -29.53
C SER A 368 55.65 4.83 -28.15
N ARG A 369 55.47 3.50 -28.05
CA ARG A 369 56.51 2.48 -28.30
C ARG A 369 56.13 1.07 -27.79
N ILE A 370 56.60 0.07 -28.53
CA ILE A 370 56.51 -1.40 -28.40
C ILE A 370 57.44 -1.94 -27.28
N GLU A 371 57.03 -3.03 -26.61
CA GLU A 371 57.80 -4.25 -26.22
C GLU A 371 56.89 -5.11 -25.31
N GLU A 372 56.38 -6.28 -25.74
CA GLU A 372 56.99 -7.63 -25.57
C GLU A 372 57.61 -7.89 -24.18
N VAL A 373 57.14 -8.92 -23.47
CA VAL A 373 57.94 -10.07 -22.99
C VAL A 373 57.08 -11.02 -22.12
N ASN A 374 57.30 -12.30 -22.38
CA ASN A 374 56.78 -13.55 -21.80
C ASN A 374 56.88 -13.68 -20.27
N GLU A 375 55.96 -14.46 -19.67
CA GLU A 375 56.19 -15.87 -19.28
C GLU A 375 54.86 -16.63 -19.13
#